data_AF-X1P966-F1
#
_entry.id   AF-X1P966-F1
#
_cell.length_a   1.000
_cell.length_b   1.000
_cell.length_c   1.000
_cell.angle_alpha   90.00
_cell.angle_beta   90.00
_cell.angle_gamma   90.00
#
_symmetry.space_group_name_H-M   'P 1'
#
loop_
_entity.id
_entity.type
_entity.pdbx_description
1 polymer ?
#
loop_
_entity_poly.entity_id
_entity_poly.type
_entity_poly.pdbx_seq_one_letter_code
_entity_poly.pdbx_strand_id
1 'polypeptide(L)' 'MNDWIMRLFGLVVTVISPELRKGLEVWLNELEARAKKTPNPWDDVFVGILKSVLLNK' A
#
# COMPACT_ATOMS: atom_id res chain seq x y z
N MET A 1 14.46 -16.68 -1.42
CA MET A 1 14.08 -15.42 -0.74
C MET A 1 13.11 -15.82 0.35
N ASN A 2 13.36 -15.43 1.60
CA ASN A 2 12.78 -16.06 2.79
C ASN A 2 11.24 -15.98 2.87
N ASP A 3 10.53 -17.04 2.46
CA ASP A 3 9.06 -17.14 2.45
C ASP A 3 8.39 -16.79 3.79
N TRP A 4 9.12 -16.96 4.89
CA TRP A 4 8.65 -16.61 6.23
C TRP A 4 8.49 -15.09 6.44
N ILE A 5 9.29 -14.26 5.77
CA ILE A 5 9.20 -12.80 5.85
C ILE A 5 7.91 -12.33 5.19
N MET A 6 7.57 -12.86 4.00
CA MET A 6 6.34 -12.52 3.30
C MET A 6 5.09 -12.88 4.12
N ARG A 7 5.10 -14.01 4.83
CA ARG A 7 4.02 -14.42 5.75
C ARG A 7 3.88 -13.49 6.95
N LEU A 8 4.98 -13.01 7.52
CA LEU A 8 4.95 -12.04 8.61
C LEU A 8 4.37 -10.70 8.16
N PHE A 9 4.75 -10.21 6.97
CA PHE A 9 4.14 -9.00 6.43
C PHE A 9 2.62 -9.15 6.23
N GLY A 10 2.16 -10.29 5.71
CA GLY A 10 0.72 -10.56 5.57
C GLY A 10 -0.01 -10.57 6.92
N LEU A 11 0.57 -11.21 7.94
CA LEU A 11 0.00 -11.21 9.29
C LEU A 11 -0.05 -9.79 9.84
N VAL A 12 1.07 -9.05 9.82
CA VAL A 12 1.14 -7.67 10.33
C VAL A 12 0.07 -6.79 9.68
N VAL A 13 -0.14 -6.88 8.36
CA VAL A 13 -1.18 -6.13 7.62
C VAL A 13 -2.60 -6.45 8.11
N THR A 14 -2.87 -7.68 8.54
CA THR A 14 -4.17 -8.06 9.12
C THR A 14 -4.38 -7.52 10.54
N VAL A 15 -3.31 -7.38 11.33
CA VAL A 15 -3.36 -6.92 12.73
C VAL A 15 -3.18 -5.42 12.92
N ILE A 16 -2.96 -4.65 11.84
CA ILE A 16 -2.75 -3.20 11.94
C ILE A 16 -3.98 -2.53 12.58
N SER A 17 -3.74 -1.69 13.59
CA SER A 17 -4.76 -0.89 14.24
C SER A 17 -5.46 0.06 13.24
N PRO A 18 -6.74 0.41 13.48
CA PRO A 18 -7.48 1.31 12.58
C PRO A 18 -6.84 2.69 12.43
N GLU A 19 -6.10 3.17 13.43
CA GLU A 19 -5.35 4.43 13.37
C GLU A 19 -4.18 4.35 12.38
N LEU A 20 -3.40 3.27 12.44
CA LEU A 20 -2.30 3.03 11.51
C LEU A 20 -2.80 2.75 10.09
N ARG A 21 -3.98 2.09 9.94
CA ARG A 21 -4.64 1.96 8.63
C ARG A 21 -5.02 3.30 8.02
N LYS A 22 -5.54 4.24 8.82
CA LYS A 22 -5.80 5.62 8.36
C LYS A 22 -4.52 6.33 7.93
N GLY A 23 -3.44 6.17 8.70
CA GLY A 23 -2.12 6.71 8.31
C GLY A 23 -1.61 6.13 6.99
N LEU A 24 -1.77 4.82 6.78
CA LEU A 24 -1.46 4.14 5.52
C LEU A 24 -2.33 4.64 4.36
N GLU A 25 -3.63 4.84 4.56
CA GLU A 25 -4.54 5.38 3.55
C GLU A 25 -4.14 6.80 3.14
N VAL A 26 -3.81 7.67 4.10
CA VAL A 26 -3.30 9.02 3.84
C VAL A 26 -2.00 8.96 3.04
N TRP A 27 -1.06 8.13 3.46
CA TRP A 27 0.22 7.96 2.76
C TRP A 27 0.04 7.45 1.31
N LEU A 28 -0.84 6.47 1.11
CA LEU A 28 -1.16 5.94 -0.22
C LEU A 28 -1.85 6.97 -1.12
N ASN A 29 -2.69 7.85 -0.55
CA ASN A 29 -3.30 8.96 -1.28
C ASN A 29 -2.26 10.00 -1.70
N GLU A 30 -1.29 10.30 -0.84
CA GLU A 30 -0.17 11.18 -1.20
C GLU A 30 0.73 10.57 -2.27
N LEU A 31 0.97 9.25 -2.20
CA LEU A 31 1.69 8.49 -3.21
C LEU A 31 0.99 8.55 -4.58
N GLU A 32 -0.34 8.40 -4.61
CA GLU A 32 -1.12 8.54 -5.85
C GLU A 32 -1.00 9.96 -6.42
N ALA A 33 -1.09 10.99 -5.57
CA ALA A 33 -0.95 12.37 -5.99
C ALA A 33 0.46 12.68 -6.53
N ARG A 34 1.48 11.95 -6.08
CA ARG A 34 2.85 12.03 -6.62
C ARG A 34 2.99 11.22 -7.92
N ALA A 35 2.41 10.03 -7.99
CA ALA A 35 2.40 9.19 -9.19
C ALA A 35 1.74 9.90 -10.37
N LYS A 36 0.60 10.58 -10.16
CA LYS A 36 -0.05 11.40 -11.20
C LYS A 36 0.78 12.55 -11.74
N LYS A 37 1.85 12.95 -11.03
CA LYS A 37 2.79 13.98 -11.48
C LYS A 37 3.98 13.40 -12.24
N THR A 38 4.17 12.08 -12.21
CA THR A 38 5.19 11.42 -13.02
C THR A 38 4.62 11.10 -14.40
N PRO A 39 5.45 11.11 -15.46
CA PRO A 39 5.04 10.69 -16.79
C PRO A 39 4.96 9.16 -16.93
N ASN A 40 5.14 8.40 -15.84
CA ASN A 40 5.19 6.95 -15.88
C ASN A 40 3.82 6.33 -15.52
N PRO A 41 3.08 5.77 -16.48
CA PRO A 41 1.76 5.17 -16.23
C PRO A 41 1.81 3.95 -15.30
N TRP A 42 2.99 3.33 -15.13
CA TRP A 42 3.16 2.24 -14.17
C TRP A 42 3.11 2.69 -12.72
N ASP A 43 3.40 3.95 -12.42
CA ASP A 43 3.37 4.47 -11.05
C ASP A 43 1.92 4.54 -10.54
N ASP A 44 0.97 4.96 -11.39
CA ASP A 44 -0.46 4.94 -11.07
C ASP A 44 -0.99 3.52 -10.84
N VAL A 45 -0.59 2.58 -11.70
CA VAL A 45 -0.95 1.15 -11.56
C VAL A 45 -0.37 0.56 -10.27
N PHE A 46 0.88 0.88 -9.95
CA PHE A 46 1.55 0.41 -8.74
C PHE A 46 0.85 0.92 -7.47
N VAL A 47 0.48 2.21 -7.43
CA VAL A 47 -0.26 2.77 -6.30
C VAL A 47 -1.65 2.16 -6.19
N GLY A 48 -2.33 1.89 -7.31
CA GLY A 48 -3.61 1.19 -7.34
C GLY A 48 -3.53 -0.22 -6.73
N ILE A 49 -2.50 -0.99 -7.10
CA ILE A 49 -2.25 -2.33 -6.55
C ILE A 49 -1.93 -2.25 -5.05
N LEU A 50 -1.09 -1.31 -4.63
CA LEU A 50 -0.76 -1.09 -3.23
C LEU A 50 -2.00 -0.78 -2.39
N LYS A 51 -2.90 0.06 -2.89
CA LYS A 51 -4.17 0.36 -2.22
C LYS A 51 -5.05 -0.87 -2.08
N SER A 52 -5.18 -1.67 -3.14
CA SER A 52 -6.00 -2.89 -3.09
C SER A 52 -5.41 -3.92 -2.12
N VAL A 53 -4.09 -4.13 -2.12
CA VAL A 53 -3.43 -5.12 -1.25
C VAL A 53 -3.37 -4.68 0.21
N LEU A 54 -3.09 -3.41 0.48
CA LEU A 54 -2.88 -2.92 1.85
C LEU A 54 -4.16 -2.44 2.55
N LEU A 55 -5.13 -1.89 1.79
CA LEU A 55 -6.39 -1.42 2.34
C LEU A 55 -7.53 -2.44 2.19
N ASN A 56 -7.32 -3.52 1.44
CA ASN A 56 -8.29 -4.60 1.20
C ASN A 56 -9.68 -4.04 0.84
N LYS A 57 -9.70 -3.00 -0.01
CA LYS A 57 -10.90 -2.40 -0.61
C LYS A 57 -11.03 -2.86 -2.06
#